data_AF-A0A451A1C8-F1
#
_entry.id   AF-A0A451A1C8-F1
#
_cell.length_a   1.000
_cell.length_b   1.000
_cell.length_c   1.000
_cell.angle_alpha   90.00
_cell.angle_beta   90.00
_cell.angle_gamma   90.00
#
_symmetry.space_group_name_H-M   'P 1'
#
loop_
_entity.id
_entity.type
_entity.pdbx_description
1 polymer ?
#
loop_
_entity_poly.entity_id
_entity_poly.type
_entity_poly.pdbx_seq_one_letter_code
_entity_poly.pdbx_strand_id
1 'polypeptide(L)'
;MHKGTDEFHDHAVEKSMKKHTVCRFCSACCPVIAEVVDGRLVSAKRKSFREEEKRLPCAKLEAAADIVYSPQRLTVSLIRENRNQNFLEASWDEALDRVAGEFHRHKRGSGAHAIAWLRGMAADWGHSLGLSQPVDEPLRLPEHHRQRFYLFRGKGHGPLLRVRFHGLPGAEKQPVHHRLGEK
;
A
#
# COMPACT_ATOMS: atom_id res chain seq x y z
N MET A 1 52.39 47.66 -1.86
CA MET A 1 50.96 48.01 -1.70
C MET A 1 50.21 47.50 -2.92
N HIS A 2 49.75 46.26 -2.88
CA HIS A 2 48.74 45.75 -3.81
C HIS A 2 47.62 45.19 -2.94
N LYS A 3 46.52 45.95 -2.84
CA LYS A 3 45.27 45.49 -2.25
C LYS A 3 44.54 44.73 -3.35
N GLY A 4 44.69 43.40 -3.37
CA GLY A 4 43.76 42.53 -4.08
C GLY A 4 42.53 42.37 -3.19
N THR A 5 41.39 42.86 -3.66
CA THR A 5 40.09 42.55 -3.10
C THR A 5 39.67 41.22 -3.69
N ASP A 6 39.81 40.15 -2.90
CA ASP A 6 39.37 38.83 -3.27
C ASP A 6 37.85 38.80 -3.11
N GLU A 7 37.14 39.14 -4.19
CA GLU A 7 35.69 39.10 -4.27
C GLU A 7 35.20 37.67 -4.07
N PHE A 8 34.54 37.44 -2.93
CA PHE A 8 33.80 36.23 -2.60
C PHE A 8 32.72 35.97 -3.65
N HIS A 9 33.01 35.08 -4.59
CA HIS A 9 32.00 34.44 -5.42
C HIS A 9 31.55 33.16 -4.72
N ASP A 10 30.51 33.28 -3.91
CA ASP A 10 29.78 32.14 -3.34
C ASP A 10 28.98 31.48 -4.47
N HIS A 11 29.66 30.65 -5.26
CA HIS A 11 29.01 29.82 -6.26
C HIS A 11 28.21 28.74 -5.54
N ALA A 12 26.93 29.02 -5.25
CA ALA A 12 25.98 28.01 -4.82
C ALA A 12 25.96 26.89 -5.87
N VAL A 13 26.60 25.76 -5.56
CA VAL A 13 26.63 24.58 -6.43
C VAL A 13 25.24 23.95 -6.39
N GLU A 14 24.46 24.17 -7.44
CA GLU A 14 23.17 23.52 -7.66
C GLU A 14 23.36 21.99 -7.63
N LYS A 15 22.77 21.33 -6.63
CA LYS A 15 22.99 19.89 -6.41
C LYS A 15 22.01 19.09 -7.25
N SER A 16 22.38 18.85 -8.51
CA SER A 16 21.63 17.98 -9.41
C SER A 16 22.03 16.50 -9.26
N MET A 17 21.05 15.60 -9.20
CA MET A 17 21.26 14.15 -9.20
C MET A 17 20.24 13.43 -10.06
N LYS A 18 20.70 12.36 -10.73
CA LYS A 18 19.82 11.42 -11.46
C LYS A 18 19.66 10.14 -10.65
N LYS A 19 18.42 9.69 -10.46
CA LYS A 19 18.06 8.49 -9.69
C LYS A 19 17.23 7.53 -10.52
N HIS A 20 17.62 6.26 -10.49
CA HIS A 20 16.82 5.20 -11.09
C HIS A 20 15.70 4.80 -10.13
N THR A 21 14.46 4.77 -10.63
CA THR A 21 13.29 4.37 -9.85
C THR A 21 12.22 3.76 -10.76
N VAL A 22 11.04 3.47 -10.22
CA VAL A 22 9.91 2.87 -10.91
C VAL A 22 8.72 3.83 -10.87
N CYS A 23 8.10 4.10 -12.02
CA CYS A 23 6.89 4.90 -12.11
C CYS A 23 5.69 4.18 -11.47
N ARG A 24 4.90 4.90 -10.67
CA ARG A 24 3.77 4.36 -9.87
C ARG A 24 2.39 4.86 -10.30
N PHE A 25 2.28 5.53 -11.46
CA PHE A 25 1.01 6.10 -11.92
C PHE A 25 0.03 5.10 -12.54
N CYS A 26 0.51 4.00 -13.10
CA CYS A 26 -0.34 2.92 -13.58
C CYS A 26 0.33 1.56 -13.33
N SER A 27 -0.38 0.47 -13.63
CA SER A 27 0.10 -0.90 -13.44
C SER A 27 1.36 -1.27 -14.24
N ALA A 28 1.74 -0.49 -15.25
CA ALA A 28 2.87 -0.79 -16.12
C ALA A 28 4.25 -0.73 -15.45
N CYS A 29 4.37 -0.09 -14.27
CA CYS A 29 5.61 -0.05 -13.48
C CYS A 29 6.86 0.31 -14.30
N CYS A 30 6.78 1.31 -15.17
CA CYS A 30 7.88 1.61 -16.10
C CYS A 30 9.15 2.01 -15.33
N PRO A 31 10.34 1.50 -15.70
CA PRO A 31 11.59 1.99 -15.15
C PRO A 31 11.83 3.43 -15.62
N VAL A 32 12.25 4.30 -14.71
CA VAL A 32 12.46 5.72 -15.00
C VAL A 32 13.76 6.23 -14.39
N ILE A 33 14.26 7.31 -14.98
CA ILE A 33 15.33 8.14 -14.42
C ILE A 33 14.65 9.43 -13.98
N ALA A 34 14.65 9.67 -12.67
CA ALA A 34 14.19 10.89 -12.04
C ALA A 34 15.37 11.85 -11.87
N GLU A 35 15.18 13.10 -12.27
CA GLU A 35 16.13 14.17 -12.07
C GLU A 35 15.67 15.00 -10.87
N VAL A 36 16.57 15.14 -9.90
CA VAL A 36 16.32 15.84 -8.65
C VAL A 36 17.35 16.94 -8.50
N VAL A 37 16.87 18.16 -8.35
CA VAL A 37 17.68 19.38 -8.17
C VAL A 37 17.30 19.97 -6.82
N ASP A 38 18.29 20.18 -5.95
CA ASP A 38 18.09 20.77 -4.62
C ASP A 38 16.98 20.07 -3.81
N GLY A 39 16.94 18.74 -3.90
CA GLY A 39 15.95 17.91 -3.22
C GLY A 39 14.55 17.91 -3.85
N ARG A 40 14.34 18.59 -4.99
CA ARG A 40 13.07 18.65 -5.71
C ARG A 40 13.11 17.87 -7.03
N LEU A 41 12.07 17.09 -7.29
CA LEU A 41 11.88 16.41 -8.57
C LEU A 41 11.59 17.45 -9.66
N VAL A 42 12.47 17.57 -10.65
CA VAL A 42 12.29 18.49 -11.77
C VAL A 42 11.79 17.77 -13.02
N SER A 43 12.24 16.55 -13.26
CA SER A 43 11.84 15.76 -14.43
C SER A 43 11.90 14.27 -14.16
N ALA A 44 11.13 13.50 -14.92
CA ALA A 44 11.23 12.04 -14.93
C ALA A 44 11.09 11.52 -16.36
N LYS A 45 12.02 10.68 -16.79
CA LYS A 45 12.01 10.11 -18.15
C LYS A 45 12.07 8.59 -18.10
N ARG A 46 11.43 7.92 -19.07
CA ARG A 46 11.48 6.46 -19.17
C ARG A 46 12.91 6.00 -19.42
N LYS A 47 13.40 5.08 -18.60
CA LYS A 47 14.65 4.36 -18.86
C LYS A 47 14.37 3.32 -19.95
N SER A 48 15.07 3.43 -21.06
CA SER A 48 14.91 2.54 -22.21
C SER A 48 16.24 2.39 -22.94
N PHE A 49 16.44 1.22 -23.53
CA PHE A 49 17.55 0.96 -24.46
C PHE A 49 17.34 1.65 -25.81
N ARG A 50 16.12 2.13 -26.10
CA ARG A 50 15.82 2.91 -27.31
C ARG A 50 16.28 4.36 -27.17
N GLU A 51 16.71 4.91 -28.30
CA GLU A 51 16.90 6.35 -28.52
C GLU A 51 15.67 7.14 -28.08
N GLU A 52 15.89 8.37 -27.60
CA GLU A 52 14.87 9.18 -26.93
C GLU A 52 13.64 9.43 -27.80
N GLU A 53 13.83 9.71 -29.09
CA GLU A 53 12.77 9.97 -30.08
C GLU A 53 11.91 8.73 -30.36
N LYS A 54 12.44 7.53 -30.07
CA LYS A 54 11.77 6.24 -30.27
C LYS A 54 11.13 5.71 -28.98
N ARG A 55 11.20 6.45 -27.88
CA ARG A 55 10.54 6.10 -26.61
C ARG A 55 9.07 6.48 -26.68
N LEU A 56 8.21 5.61 -26.14
CA LEU A 56 6.79 5.91 -26.03
C LEU A 56 6.58 7.05 -25.02
N PRO A 57 5.93 8.16 -25.41
CA PRO A 57 5.64 9.27 -24.50
C PRO A 57 4.56 8.85 -23.50
N CYS A 58 4.50 9.56 -22.36
CA CYS A 58 3.50 9.30 -21.35
C CYS A 58 3.20 10.58 -20.59
N ALA A 59 2.04 11.18 -20.90
CA ALA A 59 1.58 12.42 -20.27
C ALA A 59 1.59 12.37 -18.73
N LYS A 60 1.32 11.20 -18.13
CA LYS A 60 1.37 11.02 -16.67
C LYS A 60 2.80 11.19 -16.11
N LEU A 61 3.79 10.67 -16.83
CA LEU A 61 5.18 10.76 -16.42
C LEU A 61 5.75 12.16 -16.66
N GLU A 62 5.34 12.81 -17.75
CA GLU A 62 5.67 14.21 -18.04
C GLU A 62 5.14 15.14 -16.95
N ALA A 63 3.90 14.92 -16.49
CA ALA A 63 3.28 15.68 -15.39
C ALA A 63 3.75 15.26 -13.98
N ALA A 64 4.81 14.44 -13.84
CA ALA A 64 5.20 13.87 -12.55
C ALA A 64 5.52 14.94 -11.49
N ALA A 65 6.25 16.00 -11.86
CA ALA A 65 6.59 17.09 -10.96
C ALA A 65 5.33 17.84 -10.49
N ASP A 66 4.44 18.18 -11.42
CA ASP A 66 3.19 18.90 -11.13
C ASP A 66 2.27 18.09 -10.21
N ILE A 67 2.21 16.76 -10.39
CA ILE A 67 1.42 15.88 -9.53
C ILE A 67 2.02 15.84 -8.11
N VAL A 68 3.34 15.70 -7.97
CA VAL A 68 4.01 15.60 -6.67
C VAL A 68 3.97 16.93 -5.90
N TYR A 69 3.99 18.05 -6.61
CA TYR A 69 4.02 19.40 -6.04
C TYR A 69 2.72 20.17 -6.26
N SER A 70 1.61 19.47 -6.50
CA SER A 70 0.30 20.10 -6.60
C SER A 70 0.03 20.98 -5.37
N PRO A 71 -0.46 22.22 -5.53
CA PRO A 71 -0.80 23.10 -4.41
C PRO A 71 -1.95 22.52 -3.56
N GLN A 72 -2.70 21.55 -4.08
CA GLN A 72 -3.79 20.86 -3.37
C GLN A 72 -3.31 19.59 -2.64
N ARG A 73 -2.00 19.34 -2.57
CA ARG A 73 -1.45 18.18 -1.88
C ARG A 73 -1.75 18.27 -0.38
N LEU A 74 -2.32 17.18 0.16
CA LEU A 74 -2.47 17.02 1.60
C LEU A 74 -1.09 16.83 2.26
N THR A 75 -0.74 17.72 3.17
CA THR A 75 0.54 17.73 3.89
C THR A 75 0.39 17.55 5.40
N VAL A 76 -0.84 17.59 5.90
CA VAL A 76 -1.19 17.44 7.31
C VAL A 76 -2.30 16.41 7.49
N SER A 77 -2.35 15.80 8.67
CA SER A 77 -3.43 14.89 9.05
C SER A 77 -4.71 15.69 9.33
N LEU A 78 -5.85 15.13 8.95
CA LEU A 78 -7.16 15.78 9.03
C LEU A 78 -8.17 14.86 9.71
N ILE A 79 -8.87 15.36 10.74
CA ILE A 79 -9.89 14.62 11.50
C ILE A 79 -11.21 15.40 11.49
N ARG A 80 -12.34 14.69 11.59
CA ARG A 80 -13.66 15.28 11.83
C ARG A 80 -14.40 14.45 12.88
N GLU A 81 -15.18 15.08 13.75
CA GLU A 81 -15.93 14.37 14.79
C GLU A 81 -17.16 13.64 14.23
N ASN A 82 -17.83 14.23 13.25
CA ASN A 82 -18.98 13.63 12.59
C ASN A 82 -19.00 13.93 11.10
N ARG A 83 -19.90 13.27 10.37
CA ARG A 83 -20.01 13.37 8.90
C ARG A 83 -20.45 14.75 8.41
N ASN A 84 -21.07 15.56 9.27
CA ASN A 84 -21.65 16.85 8.92
C ASN A 84 -20.73 18.03 9.27
N GLN A 85 -19.54 17.76 9.80
CA GLN A 85 -18.57 18.76 10.18
C GLN A 85 -17.39 18.79 9.22
N ASN A 86 -16.74 19.95 9.16
CA ASN A 86 -15.50 20.16 8.42
C ASN A 86 -14.35 19.37 9.05
N PHE A 87 -13.36 19.04 8.23
CA PHE A 87 -12.10 18.51 8.70
C PHE A 87 -11.29 19.60 9.39
N LEU A 88 -10.62 19.21 10.48
CA LEU A 88 -9.70 20.03 11.24
C LEU A 88 -8.31 19.37 11.20
N GLU A 89 -7.27 20.20 11.23
CA GLU A 89 -5.89 19.72 11.31
C GLU A 89 -5.63 18.97 12.62
N ALA A 90 -4.81 17.93 12.54
CA ALA A 90 -4.39 17.13 13.68
C ALA A 90 -2.94 16.69 13.53
N SER A 91 -2.33 16.32 14.65
CA SER A 91 -1.05 15.62 14.65
C SER A 91 -1.19 14.18 14.16
N TRP A 92 -0.06 13.54 13.88
CA TRP A 92 -0.03 12.11 13.54
C TRP A 92 -0.50 11.23 14.69
N ASP A 93 -0.10 11.54 15.92
CA ASP A 93 -0.47 10.77 17.10
C ASP A 93 -1.98 10.83 17.35
N GLU A 94 -2.58 12.02 17.32
CA GLU A 94 -4.03 12.19 17.46
C GLU A 94 -4.82 11.45 16.38
N ALA A 95 -4.37 11.50 15.12
CA ALA A 95 -5.02 10.82 14.01
C ALA A 95 -4.96 9.30 14.14
N LEU A 96 -3.80 8.76 14.52
CA LEU A 96 -3.59 7.32 14.69
C LEU A 96 -4.33 6.78 15.92
N ASP A 97 -4.31 7.50 17.04
CA ASP A 97 -5.06 7.15 18.24
C ASP A 97 -6.56 7.12 17.98
N ARG A 98 -7.08 8.09 17.21
CA ARG A 98 -8.48 8.12 16.80
C ARG A 98 -8.86 6.88 15.99
N VAL A 99 -8.04 6.52 14.99
CA VAL A 99 -8.27 5.35 14.13
C VAL A 99 -8.20 4.06 14.95
N ALA A 100 -7.17 3.89 15.78
CA ALA A 100 -6.99 2.72 16.64
C ALA A 100 -8.15 2.56 17.64
N GLY A 101 -8.59 3.66 18.26
CA GLY A 101 -9.75 3.70 19.15
C GLY A 101 -11.03 3.22 18.47
N GLU A 102 -11.32 3.72 17.27
CA GLU A 102 -12.50 3.29 16.50
C GLU A 102 -12.40 1.83 16.06
N PHE A 103 -11.21 1.35 15.66
CA PHE A 103 -11.00 -0.05 15.32
C PHE A 103 -11.26 -0.95 16.52
N HIS A 104 -10.78 -0.58 17.71
CA HIS A 104 -11.06 -1.33 18.94
C HIS A 104 -12.54 -1.30 19.31
N ARG A 105 -13.22 -0.15 19.18
CA ARG A 105 -14.65 -0.01 19.44
C ARG A 105 -15.46 -0.95 18.54
N HIS A 106 -15.21 -0.93 17.23
CA HIS A 106 -15.88 -1.80 16.26
C HIS A 106 -15.56 -3.27 16.48
N LYS A 107 -14.29 -3.61 16.75
CA LYS A 107 -13.87 -4.99 17.05
C LYS A 107 -14.57 -5.54 18.28
N ARG A 108 -14.73 -4.75 19.35
CA ARG A 108 -15.42 -5.17 20.58
C ARG A 108 -16.94 -5.29 20.40
N GLY A 109 -17.56 -4.38 19.65
CA GLY A 109 -19.02 -4.35 19.48
C GLY A 109 -19.55 -5.33 18.43
N SER A 110 -18.94 -5.34 17.25
CA SER A 110 -19.42 -6.10 16.08
C SER A 110 -18.46 -7.20 15.64
N GLY A 111 -17.30 -7.34 16.28
CA GLY A 111 -16.28 -8.31 15.90
C GLY A 111 -15.33 -7.78 14.81
N ALA A 112 -14.20 -8.48 14.62
CA ALA A 112 -13.16 -8.06 13.67
C ALA A 112 -13.63 -8.02 12.20
N HIS A 113 -14.64 -8.81 11.86
CA HIS A 113 -15.21 -8.88 10.51
C HIS A 113 -15.99 -7.62 10.09
N ALA A 114 -16.26 -6.70 11.04
CA ALA A 114 -16.90 -5.42 10.76
C ALA A 114 -15.94 -4.37 10.16
N ILE A 115 -14.65 -4.66 10.10
CA ILE A 115 -13.63 -3.75 9.55
C ILE A 115 -13.20 -4.29 8.18
N ALA A 116 -13.25 -3.43 7.16
CA ALA A 116 -12.77 -3.73 5.81
C ALA A 116 -11.56 -2.86 5.48
N TRP A 117 -10.59 -3.45 4.78
CA TRP A 117 -9.42 -2.74 4.26
C TRP A 117 -9.55 -2.57 2.75
N LEU A 118 -9.74 -1.34 2.28
CA LEU A 118 -9.66 -1.00 0.87
C LEU A 118 -8.29 -0.39 0.57
N ARG A 119 -7.59 -1.00 -0.39
CA ARG A 119 -6.31 -0.49 -0.87
C ARG A 119 -6.50 0.12 -2.25
N GLY A 120 -6.01 1.35 -2.44
CA GLY A 120 -5.98 1.99 -3.76
C GLY A 120 -5.11 1.20 -4.75
N MET A 121 -5.26 1.49 -6.05
CA MET A 121 -4.41 0.91 -7.10
C MET A 121 -2.99 1.45 -6.97
N ALA A 122 -2.17 0.87 -6.08
CA ALA A 122 -0.74 0.94 -6.24
C ALA A 122 -0.31 -0.27 -7.09
N ALA A 123 0.59 -0.03 -8.03
CA ALA A 123 1.06 -1.01 -9.00
C ALA A 123 1.96 -2.12 -8.39
N ASP A 124 1.75 -2.49 -7.13
CA ASP A 124 2.45 -3.51 -6.32
C ASP A 124 1.61 -4.78 -6.18
N TRP A 125 0.67 -5.02 -7.11
CA TRP A 125 -0.10 -6.27 -7.21
C TRP A 125 0.77 -7.55 -7.19
N GLY A 126 2.09 -7.45 -7.38
CA GLY A 126 3.03 -8.56 -7.25
C GLY A 126 3.83 -8.67 -5.93
N HIS A 127 3.81 -7.69 -5.03
CA HIS A 127 4.66 -7.72 -3.81
C HIS A 127 3.90 -8.12 -2.53
N SER A 128 2.57 -7.98 -2.50
CA SER A 128 1.76 -8.28 -1.30
C SER A 128 1.35 -9.77 -1.19
N LEU A 129 1.40 -10.54 -2.28
CA LEU A 129 1.26 -12.00 -2.22
C LEU A 129 2.57 -12.71 -1.82
N GLY A 130 3.69 -12.00 -1.79
CA GLY A 130 5.00 -12.53 -1.37
C GLY A 130 5.36 -12.27 0.09
N LEU A 131 4.77 -11.25 0.73
CA LEU A 131 5.07 -10.86 2.13
C LEU A 131 4.04 -11.36 3.15
N SER A 132 3.03 -12.12 2.72
CA SER A 132 2.28 -13.01 3.62
C SER A 132 2.98 -14.37 3.81
N GLN A 133 4.15 -14.58 3.19
CA GLN A 133 5.05 -15.63 3.62
C GLN A 133 5.74 -15.15 4.90
N PRO A 134 5.60 -15.86 6.03
CA PRO A 134 6.39 -15.56 7.21
C PRO A 134 7.87 -15.62 6.81
N VAL A 135 8.59 -14.55 7.15
CA VAL A 135 10.05 -14.56 7.13
C VAL A 135 10.50 -15.55 8.20
N ASP A 136 10.77 -16.79 7.83
CA ASP A 136 11.66 -17.71 8.54
C ASP A 136 11.97 -18.93 7.65
N GLU A 137 13.22 -18.99 7.17
CA GLU A 137 14.05 -20.16 6.80
C GLU A 137 13.58 -21.13 5.66
N PRO A 138 14.47 -21.50 4.71
CA PRO A 138 14.14 -22.42 3.63
C PRO A 138 14.26 -23.88 4.10
N LEU A 139 13.17 -24.48 4.58
CA LEU A 139 13.14 -25.94 4.83
C LEU A 139 12.41 -26.69 3.72
N ARG A 140 13.19 -27.48 2.98
CA ARG A 140 12.81 -28.48 1.99
C ARG A 140 11.71 -29.40 2.56
N LEU A 141 10.47 -29.32 2.06
CA LEU A 141 9.37 -30.19 2.52
C LEU A 141 9.21 -31.46 1.66
N PRO A 142 8.93 -32.64 2.26
CA PRO A 142 8.70 -33.89 1.55
C PRO A 142 7.30 -33.99 0.92
N GLU A 143 7.13 -34.89 -0.06
CA GLU A 143 5.99 -35.03 -1.00
C GLU A 143 4.57 -35.20 -0.42
N HIS A 144 4.35 -35.25 0.90
CA HIS A 144 3.05 -35.56 1.50
C HIS A 144 2.12 -34.35 1.71
N HIS A 145 2.52 -33.13 1.34
CA HIS A 145 1.71 -31.89 1.46
C HIS A 145 1.05 -31.46 0.13
N ARG A 146 0.47 -32.39 -0.65
CA ARG A 146 -0.45 -32.01 -1.73
C ARG A 146 -1.88 -31.87 -1.17
N GLN A 147 -2.34 -30.64 -0.95
CA GLN A 147 -3.77 -30.36 -0.85
C GLN A 147 -4.43 -30.74 -2.18
N ARG A 148 -5.15 -31.88 -2.21
CA ARG A 148 -6.04 -32.22 -3.33
C ARG A 148 -7.35 -31.47 -3.15
N PHE A 149 -7.57 -30.46 -4.00
CA PHE A 149 -8.88 -29.85 -4.16
C PHE A 149 -9.80 -30.84 -4.90
N TYR A 150 -10.76 -31.43 -4.19
CA TYR A 150 -11.85 -32.17 -4.82
C TYR A 150 -13.07 -31.24 -4.94
N LEU A 151 -13.41 -30.88 -6.18
CA LEU A 151 -14.61 -30.12 -6.49
C LEU A 151 -15.79 -31.10 -6.64
N PHE A 152 -16.63 -31.25 -5.61
CA PHE A 152 -17.87 -32.01 -5.73
C PHE A 152 -19.01 -31.09 -6.23
N ARG A 153 -19.56 -31.40 -7.40
CA ARG A 153 -20.72 -30.72 -7.98
C ARG A 153 -22.00 -31.42 -7.52
N GLY A 154 -22.59 -30.93 -6.44
CA GLY A 154 -23.92 -31.37 -5.98
C GLY A 154 -25.03 -30.84 -6.89
N LYS A 155 -25.97 -31.69 -7.28
CA LYS A 155 -27.20 -31.30 -8.00
C LYS A 155 -28.21 -30.70 -7.02
N GLY A 156 -28.74 -29.52 -7.36
CA GLY A 156 -29.95 -28.95 -6.75
C GLY A 156 -29.72 -28.03 -5.55
N HIS A 157 -30.13 -26.76 -5.71
CA HIS A 157 -30.27 -25.70 -4.70
C HIS A 157 -28.97 -25.05 -4.16
N GLY A 158 -28.54 -23.97 -4.82
CA GLY A 158 -27.79 -22.81 -4.28
C GLY A 158 -26.39 -23.03 -3.66
N PRO A 159 -25.39 -22.16 -3.93
CA PRO A 159 -24.06 -22.33 -3.34
C PRO A 159 -24.07 -22.00 -1.84
N LEU A 160 -24.16 -23.03 -1.00
CA LEU A 160 -23.77 -22.98 0.41
C LEU A 160 -22.26 -23.26 0.50
N LEU A 161 -21.46 -22.20 0.57
CA LEU A 161 -20.01 -22.33 0.83
C LEU A 161 -19.81 -22.78 2.28
N ARG A 162 -19.69 -24.09 2.51
CA ARG A 162 -19.43 -24.63 3.84
C ARG A 162 -17.92 -24.85 4.02
N VAL A 163 -17.24 -23.86 4.60
CA VAL A 163 -15.84 -24.00 5.01
C VAL A 163 -15.80 -24.84 6.29
N ARG A 164 -15.37 -26.10 6.19
CA ARG A 164 -15.00 -26.91 7.37
C ARG A 164 -13.54 -26.65 7.70
N PHE A 165 -13.29 -26.01 8.82
CA PHE A 165 -11.98 -26.08 9.47
C PHE A 165 -11.87 -27.45 10.16
N HIS A 166 -11.02 -28.33 9.65
CA HIS A 166 -10.57 -29.47 10.44
C HIS A 166 -9.66 -28.93 11.54
N GLY A 167 -10.20 -28.84 12.75
CA GLY A 167 -9.40 -28.61 13.94
C GLY A 167 -8.38 -29.74 14.10
N LEU A 168 -7.20 -29.38 14.59
CA LEU A 168 -6.12 -30.30 14.95
C LEU A 168 -6.65 -31.47 15.81
N PRO A 169 -6.17 -32.70 15.63
CA PRO A 169 -6.54 -33.81 16.48
C PRO A 169 -6.03 -33.53 17.91
N GLY A 170 -6.95 -33.39 18.87
CA GLY A 170 -6.60 -33.22 20.29
C GLY A 170 -7.45 -32.24 21.10
N ALA A 171 -8.33 -31.43 20.49
CA ALA A 171 -9.21 -30.54 21.23
C ALA A 171 -10.54 -31.24 21.57
N GLU A 172 -10.63 -31.80 22.78
CA GLU A 172 -11.87 -32.33 23.37
C GLU A 172 -12.91 -31.20 23.46
N LYS A 173 -14.06 -31.37 22.79
CA LYS A 173 -15.16 -30.42 22.80
C LYS A 173 -16.25 -30.92 23.75
N GLN A 174 -16.43 -30.26 24.89
CA GLN A 174 -17.67 -30.39 25.65
C GLN A 174 -18.84 -29.80 24.83
N PRO A 175 -19.97 -30.51 24.70
CA PRO A 175 -21.13 -30.01 23.97
C PRO A 175 -21.94 -29.04 24.85
N VAL A 176 -21.99 -27.76 24.46
CA VAL A 176 -22.96 -26.80 25.00
C VAL A 176 -24.23 -26.88 24.13
N HIS A 177 -25.29 -27.48 24.67
CA HIS A 177 -26.60 -27.51 24.03
C HIS A 177 -27.35 -26.20 24.32
N HIS A 178 -27.47 -25.33 23.32
CA HIS A 178 -28.52 -24.29 23.32
C HIS A 178 -29.71 -24.79 22.50
N ARG A 179 -30.82 -25.04 23.20
CA ARG A 179 -32.13 -25.35 22.64
C ARG A 179 -32.74 -24.03 22.14
N LEU A 180 -32.88 -23.87 20.82
CA LEU A 180 -33.63 -22.75 20.23
C LEU A 180 -35.12 -22.96 20.56
N GLY A 181 -35.70 -22.01 21.28
CA GLY A 181 -37.13 -21.99 21.56
C GLY A 181 -37.90 -21.49 20.35
N GLU A 182 -38.89 -22.28 19.94
CA GLU A 182 -40.00 -21.83 19.10
C GLU A 182 -41.02 -21.09 19.98
N LYS A 183 -41.38 -19.87 19.58
CA LYS A 183 -42.74 -19.30 19.59
C LYS A 183 -42.74 -17.96 18.85
#